data_AF-A0A4Y5YRD2-F1
#
_entry.id   AF-A0A4Y5YRD2-F1
#
_cell.length_a   1.000
_cell.length_b   1.000
_cell.length_c   1.000
_cell.angle_alpha   90.00
_cell.angle_beta   90.00
_cell.angle_gamma   90.00
#
_symmetry.space_group_name_H-M   'P 1'
#
loop_
_entity.id
_entity.type
_entity.pdbx_description
1 polymer ?
#
loop_
_entity_poly.entity_id
_entity_poly.type
_entity_poly.pdbx_seq_one_letter_code
_entity_poly.pdbx_strand_id
1 'polypeptide(L)'
;MATGGGTSYDVDTDVLRAMASKARRTVGELRSSEVTNPGDAGHEWVVAAAAGFSTAWSDGLSDRVTDTEDFADRLGTTARVFDEGTDAAKAEVDAMIWGD
;
A
#
# COMPACT_ATOMS: atom_id res chain seq x y z
N MET A 1 -13.45 -7.30 -41.97
CA MET A 1 -12.68 -7.85 -40.85
C MET A 1 -11.55 -6.90 -40.53
N ALA A 2 -11.65 -6.21 -39.39
CA ALA A 2 -10.53 -5.55 -38.72
C ALA A 2 -10.98 -5.37 -37.26
N THR A 3 -10.74 -6.39 -36.44
CA THR A 3 -10.85 -6.27 -34.98
C THR A 3 -9.56 -5.60 -34.52
N GLY A 4 -9.59 -4.27 -34.41
CA GLY A 4 -8.55 -3.49 -33.75
C GLY A 4 -8.54 -3.85 -32.27
N GLY A 5 -7.75 -4.87 -31.91
CA GLY A 5 -7.46 -5.24 -30.54
C GLY A 5 -6.53 -4.21 -29.91
N GLY A 6 -7.04 -3.02 -29.64
CA GLY A 6 -6.47 -2.18 -28.60
C GLY A 6 -6.80 -2.86 -27.29
N THR A 7 -5.82 -3.49 -26.66
CA THR A 7 -5.91 -3.83 -25.24
C THR A 7 -6.12 -2.53 -24.48
N SER A 8 -7.38 -2.16 -24.22
CA SER A 8 -7.66 -1.16 -23.20
C SER A 8 -7.21 -1.79 -21.90
N TYR A 9 -6.06 -1.35 -21.41
CA TYR A 9 -5.71 -1.54 -20.01
C TYR A 9 -6.71 -0.72 -19.22
N ASP A 10 -7.90 -1.29 -19.02
CA ASP A 10 -8.89 -0.75 -18.11
C ASP A 10 -8.34 -1.00 -16.72
N VAL A 11 -7.63 0.00 -16.20
CA VAL A 11 -7.06 -0.06 -14.87
C VAL A 11 -8.18 0.23 -13.91
N ASP A 12 -8.58 -0.80 -13.17
CA ASP A 12 -9.60 -0.70 -12.13
C ASP A 12 -9.06 0.13 -10.96
N THR A 13 -9.28 1.45 -11.03
CA THR A 13 -8.84 2.39 -10.00
C THR A 13 -9.55 2.16 -8.67
N ASP A 14 -10.75 1.55 -8.67
CA ASP A 14 -11.45 1.12 -7.45
C ASP A 14 -10.69 -0.01 -6.75
N VAL A 15 -10.19 -0.99 -7.49
CA VAL A 15 -9.35 -2.07 -6.95
C VAL A 15 -8.05 -1.53 -6.37
N LEU A 16 -7.39 -0.57 -7.04
CA LEU A 16 -6.20 0.09 -6.50
C LEU A 16 -6.49 0.81 -5.17
N ARG A 17 -7.60 1.56 -5.09
CA ARG A 17 -8.02 2.24 -3.85
C ARG A 17 -8.40 1.25 -2.75
N ALA A 18 -9.06 0.14 -3.09
CA ALA A 18 -9.41 -0.92 -2.15
C ALA A 18 -8.16 -1.59 -1.57
N MET A 19 -7.15 -1.88 -2.41
CA MET A 19 -5.88 -2.43 -1.96
C MET A 19 -5.10 -1.47 -1.08
N ALA A 20 -5.05 -0.17 -1.42
CA ALA A 20 -4.43 0.85 -0.57
C ALA A 20 -5.10 0.93 0.81
N SER A 21 -6.44 0.90 0.84
CA SER A 21 -7.22 0.90 2.08
C SER A 21 -6.96 -0.35 2.93
N LYS A 22 -6.86 -1.51 2.28
CA LYS A 22 -6.51 -2.77 2.96
C LYS A 22 -5.11 -2.73 3.55
N ALA A 23 -4.12 -2.23 2.81
CA ALA A 23 -2.75 -2.09 3.28
C ALA A 23 -2.66 -1.20 4.54
N ARG A 24 -3.33 -0.04 4.53
CA ARG A 24 -3.40 0.86 5.69
C ARG A 24 -4.08 0.23 6.91
N ARG A 25 -5.13 -0.56 6.69
CA ARG A 25 -5.77 -1.33 7.77
C ARG A 25 -4.82 -2.33 8.41
N THR A 26 -4.10 -3.11 7.59
CA THR A 26 -3.11 -4.09 8.08
C THR A 26 -2.03 -3.42 8.93
N VAL A 27 -1.54 -2.24 8.52
CA VAL A 27 -0.58 -1.45 9.32
C VAL A 27 -1.15 -1.07 10.68
N GLY A 28 -2.41 -0.63 10.73
CA GLY A 28 -3.09 -0.32 11.99
C GLY A 28 -3.19 -1.52 12.93
N GLU A 29 -3.44 -2.72 12.38
CA GLU A 29 -3.49 -3.97 13.15
C GLU A 29 -2.10 -4.40 13.66
N LEU A 30 -1.05 -4.22 12.84
CA LEU A 30 0.34 -4.56 13.19
C LEU A 30 0.92 -3.68 14.30
N ARG A 31 0.62 -2.37 14.31
CA ARG A 31 1.06 -1.45 15.38
C ARG A 31 0.52 -1.83 16.77
N SER A 32 -0.54 -2.64 16.85
CA SER A 32 -1.09 -3.12 18.11
C SER A 32 -0.34 -4.33 18.70
N SER A 33 0.62 -4.91 17.97
CA SER A 33 1.32 -6.15 18.36
C SER A 33 2.68 -5.85 19.00
N GLU A 34 2.69 -5.13 20.12
CA GLU A 34 3.90 -4.94 20.92
C GLU A 34 4.27 -6.24 21.67
N VAL A 35 5.53 -6.65 21.59
CA VAL A 35 6.04 -7.81 22.33
C VAL A 35 6.32 -7.41 23.77
N THR A 36 5.64 -8.07 24.71
CA THR A 36 5.88 -7.85 26.14
C THR A 36 7.25 -8.42 26.53
N ASN A 37 8.11 -7.59 27.10
CA ASN A 37 9.43 -8.01 27.55
C ASN A 37 9.29 -8.92 28.80
N PRO A 38 9.89 -10.13 28.83
CA PRO A 38 9.79 -11.01 30.00
C PRO A 38 10.53 -10.37 31.19
N GLY A 39 9.76 -9.93 32.19
CA GLY A 39 10.28 -9.22 33.36
C GLY A 39 11.06 -10.08 34.36
N ASP A 40 11.04 -11.42 34.23
CA ASP A 40 11.62 -12.33 35.24
C ASP A 40 12.21 -13.61 34.64
N ALA A 41 12.98 -13.46 33.56
CA ALA A 41 13.83 -14.56 33.11
C ALA A 41 15.09 -14.57 34.00
N GLY A 42 15.08 -15.34 35.09
CA GLY A 42 16.10 -15.35 36.15
C GLY A 42 17.55 -15.69 35.73
N HIS A 43 17.86 -15.71 34.43
CA HIS A 43 19.20 -15.89 33.89
C HIS A 43 19.55 -14.75 32.91
N GLU A 44 20.65 -14.05 33.18
CA GLU A 44 21.11 -12.87 32.44
C GLU A 44 21.17 -13.07 30.92
N TRP A 45 21.58 -14.26 30.45
CA TRP A 45 21.63 -14.57 29.02
C TRP A 45 20.25 -14.64 28.36
N VAL A 46 19.21 -15.05 29.11
CA VAL A 46 17.83 -15.07 28.62
C VAL A 46 17.29 -13.65 28.50
N VAL A 47 17.60 -12.78 29.47
CA VAL A 47 17.23 -11.36 29.41
C VAL A 47 17.92 -10.69 28.23
N ALA A 48 19.21 -10.94 28.02
CA ALA A 48 19.94 -10.40 26.87
C ALA A 48 19.38 -10.90 25.53
N ALA A 49 19.04 -12.20 25.44
CA ALA A 49 18.41 -12.76 24.25
C ALA A 49 17.01 -12.19 24.01
N ALA A 50 16.20 -12.01 25.06
CA ALA A 50 14.87 -11.42 24.97
C ALA A 50 14.94 -9.95 24.53
N ALA A 51 15.89 -9.18 25.08
CA ALA A 51 16.12 -7.80 24.65
C ALA A 51 16.55 -7.73 23.18
N GLY A 52 17.49 -8.57 22.75
CA GLY A 52 17.93 -8.63 21.35
C GLY A 52 16.79 -9.02 20.40
N PHE A 53 15.96 -10.00 20.78
CA PHE A 53 14.77 -10.36 20.03
C PHE A 53 13.77 -9.21 19.96
N SER A 54 13.47 -8.55 21.08
CA SER A 54 12.52 -7.44 21.13
C SER A 54 12.95 -6.28 20.23
N THR A 55 14.24 -5.93 20.23
CA THR A 55 14.80 -4.90 19.35
C THR A 55 14.66 -5.31 17.88
N ALA A 56 15.16 -6.50 17.51
CA ALA A 56 15.10 -6.97 16.12
C ALA A 56 13.66 -7.11 15.60
N TRP A 57 12.74 -7.54 16.48
CA TRP A 57 11.31 -7.59 16.17
C TRP A 57 10.73 -6.20 15.93
N SER A 58 11.03 -5.24 16.82
CA SER A 58 10.51 -3.87 16.72
C SER A 58 11.04 -3.17 15.47
N ASP A 59 12.34 -3.31 15.18
CA ASP A 59 12.97 -2.74 13.98
C ASP A 59 12.35 -3.36 12.72
N GLY A 60 12.28 -4.68 12.64
CA GLY A 60 11.69 -5.37 11.49
C GLY A 60 10.20 -5.07 11.30
N LEU A 61 9.45 -4.87 12.39
CA LEU A 61 8.05 -4.46 12.34
C LEU A 61 7.92 -3.02 11.81
N SER A 62 8.79 -2.11 12.25
CA SER A 62 8.83 -0.72 11.78
C SER A 62 9.13 -0.63 10.29
N ASP A 63 10.11 -1.40 9.81
CA ASP A 63 10.43 -1.50 8.38
C ASP A 63 9.24 -2.00 7.58
N ARG A 64 8.55 -3.04 8.07
CA ARG A 64 7.37 -3.60 7.40
C ARG A 64 6.18 -2.66 7.37
N VAL A 65 5.97 -1.90 8.44
CA VAL A 65 4.95 -0.85 8.48
C VAL A 65 5.25 0.21 7.41
N THR A 66 6.50 0.68 7.35
CA THR A 66 6.95 1.70 6.39
C THR A 66 6.77 1.22 4.95
N ASP A 67 7.26 0.02 4.62
CA ASP A 67 7.10 -0.58 3.28
C ASP A 67 5.62 -0.69 2.86
N THR A 68 4.74 -0.99 3.81
CA THR A 68 3.31 -1.17 3.53
C THR A 68 2.59 0.17 3.33
N GLU A 69 2.98 1.21 4.07
CA GLU A 69 2.50 2.58 3.87
C GLU A 69 2.94 3.11 2.49
N ASP A 70 4.21 2.94 2.13
CA ASP A 70 4.75 3.30 0.81
C ASP A 70 4.01 2.58 -0.33
N PHE A 71 3.72 1.28 -0.14
CA PHE A 71 2.94 0.52 -1.11
C PHE A 71 1.52 1.08 -1.27
N ALA A 72 0.84 1.41 -0.17
CA ALA A 72 -0.50 2.01 -0.20
C ALA A 72 -0.51 3.36 -0.94
N ASP A 73 0.52 4.18 -0.73
CA ASP A 73 0.63 5.50 -1.35
C ASP A 73 0.93 5.40 -2.85
N ARG A 74 1.73 4.43 -3.27
CA ARG A 74 1.94 4.13 -4.70
C ARG A 74 0.66 3.68 -5.39
N LEU A 75 -0.15 2.84 -4.74
CA LEU A 75 -1.45 2.43 -5.27
C LEU A 75 -2.41 3.62 -5.40
N GLY A 76 -2.50 4.47 -4.38
CA GLY A 76 -3.32 5.68 -4.42
C GLY A 76 -2.87 6.67 -5.50
N THR A 77 -1.56 6.87 -5.65
CA THR A 77 -0.99 7.72 -6.70
C THR A 77 -1.31 7.18 -8.09
N THR A 78 -1.16 5.87 -8.27
CA THR A 78 -1.46 5.21 -9.56
C THR A 78 -2.93 5.37 -9.91
N ALA A 79 -3.84 5.11 -8.98
CA ALA A 79 -5.28 5.29 -9.18
C ALA A 79 -5.61 6.72 -9.65
N ARG A 80 -5.04 7.72 -8.96
CA ARG A 80 -5.24 9.14 -9.29
C ARG A 80 -4.76 9.47 -10.71
N VAL A 81 -3.57 9.01 -11.09
CA VAL A 81 -3.01 9.28 -12.43
C VAL A 81 -3.87 8.67 -13.53
N PHE A 82 -4.44 7.47 -13.30
CA PHE A 82 -5.34 6.84 -14.26
C PHE A 82 -6.69 7.56 -14.36
N ASP A 83 -7.27 8.03 -13.25
CA ASP A 83 -8.48 8.84 -13.26
C ASP A 83 -8.27 10.15 -14.03
N GLU A 84 -7.19 10.87 -13.71
CA GLU A 84 -6.82 12.13 -14.37
C GLU A 84 -6.59 11.93 -15.87
N GLY A 85 -5.92 10.84 -16.27
CA GLY A 85 -5.73 10.49 -17.67
C GLY A 85 -7.04 10.14 -18.40
N THR A 86 -7.96 9.46 -17.71
CA THR A 86 -9.28 9.12 -18.26
C THR A 86 -10.13 10.36 -18.47
N ASP A 87 -10.11 11.30 -17.53
CA ASP A 87 -10.84 12.56 -17.63
C ASP A 87 -10.27 13.47 -18.72
N ALA A 88 -8.94 13.54 -18.85
CA ALA A 88 -8.28 14.26 -19.94
C ALA A 88 -8.66 13.68 -21.32
N ALA A 89 -8.61 12.37 -21.47
CA ALA A 89 -9.00 11.71 -22.72
C ALA A 89 -10.47 11.95 -23.08
N LYS A 90 -11.38 11.93 -22.10
CA LYS A 90 -12.80 12.29 -22.31
C LYS A 90 -12.96 13.73 -22.75
N ALA A 91 -12.24 14.67 -22.13
CA ALA A 91 -12.31 16.09 -22.48
C ALA A 91 -11.81 16.36 -23.90
N GLU A 92 -10.74 15.68 -24.34
CA GLU A 92 -10.25 15.77 -25.72
C GLU A 92 -11.28 15.24 -26.74
N VAL A 93 -11.93 14.12 -26.44
CA VAL A 93 -12.98 13.55 -27.29
C VAL A 93 -14.21 14.48 -27.33
N ASP A 94 -14.63 15.02 -26.19
CA ASP A 94 -15.78 15.94 -26.11
C ASP A 94 -15.52 17.21 -26.92
N ALA A 95 -14.31 17.76 -26.85
CA ALA A 95 -13.89 18.90 -27.67
C ALA A 95 -13.85 18.57 -29.17
N MET A 96 -13.51 17.34 -29.56
CA MET A 96 -13.55 16.92 -30.98
C MET A 96 -14.99 16.75 -31.50
N ILE A 97 -15.93 16.34 -30.64
CA ILE A 97 -17.33 16.11 -31.03
C ILE A 97 -18.13 17.43 -31.06
N TRP A 98 -17.87 18.34 -30.12
CA TRP A 98 -18.69 19.55 -29.92
C TRP A 98 -17.95 20.87 -30.13
N GLY A 99 -16.67 20.86 -30.46
CA GLY A 99 -15.81 22.05 -30.55
C GLY A 99 -15.75 22.76 -31.90
N ASP A 100 -16.72 22.52 -32.81
CA ASP A 100 -16.89 23.28 -34.05
C ASP A 100 -17.87 24.46 -33.85
#